data_AF-A0A3N1HMP2-F1
#
_entry.id   AF-A0A3N1HMP2-F1
#
_cell.length_a   1.000
_cell.length_b   1.000
_cell.length_c   1.000
_cell.angle_alpha   90.00
_cell.angle_beta   90.00
_cell.angle_gamma   90.00
#
_symmetry.space_group_name_H-M   'P 1'
#
loop_
_entity.id
_entity.type
_entity.pdbx_description
1 polymer ?
#
loop_
_entity_poly.entity_id
_entity_poly.type
_entity_poly.pdbx_seq_one_letter_code
_entity_poly.pdbx_strand_id
1 'polypeptide(L)' 'MTALALRGADAVRRGAAGVRWYVTSLMGDTAYARYCAHLRRDHADAPVPTEREYWRARHAAADARPGARCC' A
#
# COMPACT_ATOMS: atom_id res chain seq x y z
N MET A 1 38.31 -2.60 -6.38
CA MET A 1 37.58 -2.71 -5.09
C MET A 1 36.27 -1.92 -5.05
N THR A 2 36.22 -0.66 -5.54
CA THR A 2 35.03 0.21 -5.48
C THR A 2 33.78 -0.32 -6.19
N ALA A 3 33.91 -0.95 -7.36
CA ALA A 3 32.77 -1.50 -8.12
C ALA A 3 32.09 -2.71 -7.45
N LEU A 4 32.83 -3.51 -6.68
CA LEU A 4 32.29 -4.64 -5.93
C LEU A 4 31.47 -4.15 -4.72
N ALA A 5 31.94 -3.09 -4.05
CA ALA A 5 31.22 -2.44 -2.95
C ALA A 5 29.91 -1.77 -3.41
N LEU A 6 29.91 -1.12 -4.58
CA LEU A 6 28.70 -0.55 -5.17
C LEU A 6 27.67 -1.64 -5.54
N ARG A 7 28.11 -2.76 -6.14
CA ARG A 7 27.24 -3.92 -6.43
C ARG A 7 26.68 -4.57 -5.16
N GLY A 8 27.48 -4.64 -4.10
CA GLY A 8 27.03 -5.08 -2.78
C GLY A 8 25.94 -4.17 -2.21
N ALA A 9 26.13 -2.85 -2.29
CA ALA A 9 25.13 -1.88 -1.88
C ALA A 9 23.83 -1.99 -2.71
N ASP A 10 23.92 -2.24 -4.01
CA ASP A 10 22.75 -2.48 -4.87
C ASP A 10 21.98 -3.75 -4.49
N ALA A 11 22.68 -4.82 -4.17
CA ALA A 11 22.08 -6.07 -3.72
C ALA A 11 21.35 -5.87 -2.37
N VAL A 12 21.99 -5.19 -1.42
CA VAL A 12 21.39 -4.87 -0.11
C VAL A 12 20.17 -3.96 -0.27
N ARG A 13 20.25 -2.92 -1.10
CA ARG A 13 19.11 -2.02 -1.37
C ARG A 13 17.94 -2.76 -1.98
N ARG A 14 18.19 -3.66 -2.94
CA ARG A 14 17.14 -4.48 -3.56
C ARG A 14 16.51 -5.45 -2.56
N GLY A 15 17.32 -6.11 -1.72
CA GLY A 15 16.83 -6.99 -0.66
C GLY A 15 15.96 -6.24 0.35
N ALA A 16 16.43 -5.09 0.83
CA ALA A 16 15.68 -4.24 1.76
C ALA A 16 14.36 -3.73 1.16
N ALA A 17 14.36 -3.35 -0.12
CA ALA A 17 13.13 -2.96 -0.83
C ALA A 17 12.13 -4.11 -0.93
N GLY A 18 12.59 -5.34 -1.18
CA GLY A 18 11.76 -6.54 -1.20
C GLY A 18 11.13 -6.86 0.16
N VAL A 19 11.92 -6.83 1.23
CA VAL A 19 11.42 -7.03 2.61
C VAL A 19 10.40 -5.96 2.96
N ARG A 20 10.69 -4.68 2.67
CA ARG A 20 9.75 -3.58 2.88
C ARG A 20 8.45 -3.79 2.12
N TRP A 21 8.53 -4.19 0.84
CA TRP A 21 7.35 -4.47 0.03
C TRP A 21 6.51 -5.59 0.64
N TYR A 22 7.14 -6.68 1.09
CA TYR A 22 6.44 -7.81 1.71
C TYR A 22 5.72 -7.39 2.99
N VAL A 23 6.43 -6.74 3.92
CA VAL A 23 5.88 -6.30 5.21
C VAL A 23 4.73 -5.31 5.01
N THR A 24 4.93 -4.27 4.19
CA THR A 24 3.90 -3.24 3.95
C THR A 24 2.71 -3.75 3.11
N SER A 25 2.92 -4.81 2.31
CA SER A 25 1.82 -5.49 1.61
C SER A 25 1.02 -6.38 2.54
N LEU A 26 1.68 -7.09 3.47
CA LEU A 26 1.05 -7.99 4.43
C LEU A 26 0.28 -7.22 5.52
N MET A 27 0.87 -6.14 6.06
CA MET A 27 0.23 -5.30 7.09
C MET A 27 -0.89 -4.41 6.54
N GLY A 28 -1.00 -4.28 5.22
CA GLY A 28 -2.02 -3.45 4.59
C GLY A 28 -1.68 -1.95 4.55
N ASP A 29 -0.47 -1.54 4.93
CA ASP A 29 0.02 -0.15 4.84
C ASP A 29 -0.02 0.39 3.40
N THR A 30 -0.04 -0.48 2.40
CA THR A 30 -0.13 -0.11 0.98
C THR A 30 -1.55 0.10 0.48
N ALA A 31 -2.58 -0.03 1.32
CA ALA A 31 -3.97 0.03 0.90
C ALA A 31 -4.34 1.37 0.24
N TYR A 32 -3.93 2.50 0.83
CA TYR A 32 -4.17 3.82 0.25
C TYR A 32 -3.46 4.00 -1.10
N ALA A 33 -2.18 3.63 -1.18
CA ALA A 33 -1.41 3.72 -2.43
C ALA A 33 -2.03 2.87 -3.56
N ARG A 34 -2.51 1.66 -3.25
CA ARG A 34 -3.24 0.81 -4.20
C ARG A 34 -4.56 1.44 -4.61
N TYR A 35 -5.30 2.03 -3.67
CA TYR A 35 -6.55 2.74 -3.97
C TYR A 35 -6.32 3.91 -4.93
N CYS A 36 -5.29 4.74 -4.71
CA CYS A 36 -4.94 5.83 -5.63
C CYS A 36 -4.44 5.31 -7.00
N ALA A 37 -3.79 4.15 -7.05
CA ALA A 37 -3.41 3.52 -8.32
C ALA A 37 -4.63 2.99 -9.09
N HIS A 38 -5.61 2.43 -8.37
CA HIS A 38 -6.90 1.99 -8.93
C HIS A 38 -7.70 3.19 -9.44
N LEU A 39 -7.84 4.25 -8.65
CA LEU A 39 -8.51 5.49 -9.08
C LEU A 39 -7.87 6.06 -10.35
N ARG A 40 -6.53 6.16 -10.41
CA ARG A 40 -5.85 6.66 -11.62
C ARG A 40 -6.06 5.79 -12.86
N ARG A 41 -6.32 4.49 -12.69
CA ARG A 41 -6.53 3.55 -13.79
C ARG A 41 -7.97 3.56 -14.29
N ASP A 42 -8.92 3.51 -13.36
CA ASP A 42 -10.33 3.24 -13.67
C ASP A 42 -11.21 4.50 -13.59
N HIS A 43 -10.74 5.53 -12.88
CA HIS A 43 -11.48 6.77 -12.60
C HIS A 43 -10.55 7.99 -12.64
N ALA A 44 -9.94 8.23 -13.80
CA ALA A 44 -8.95 9.30 -13.98
C ALA A 44 -9.47 10.70 -13.60
N ASP A 45 -10.75 10.96 -13.79
CA ASP A 45 -11.39 12.26 -13.49
C ASP A 45 -11.91 12.37 -12.05
N ALA A 46 -11.85 11.29 -11.26
CA ALA A 46 -12.33 11.32 -9.90
C ALA A 46 -11.33 12.02 -8.96
N PRO A 47 -11.80 12.88 -8.03
CA PRO A 47 -10.93 13.47 -7.04
C PRO A 47 -10.32 12.39 -6.14
N VAL A 48 -8.99 12.41 -6.00
CA VAL A 48 -8.28 11.50 -5.10
C VAL A 48 -8.47 11.99 -3.66
N PRO A 49 -9.11 11.21 -2.77
CA PRO A 49 -9.27 11.61 -1.38
C PRO A 49 -7.93 11.63 -0.67
N THR A 50 -7.82 12.42 0.40
CA THR A 50 -6.67 12.36 1.29
C THR A 50 -6.61 11.01 2.01
N GLU A 51 -5.43 10.63 2.49
CA GLU A 51 -5.23 9.36 3.21
C GLU A 51 -6.16 9.22 4.42
N ARG A 52 -6.37 10.32 5.17
CA ARG A 52 -7.27 10.34 6.32
C ARG A 52 -8.73 10.11 5.92
N GLU A 53 -9.17 10.70 4.83
CA GLU A 53 -10.53 10.53 4.31
C GLU A 53 -10.76 9.09 3.83
N TYR A 54 -9.77 8.52 3.14
CA TYR A 54 -9.79 7.13 2.72
C TYR A 54 -9.98 6.18 3.92
N TRP A 55 -9.17 6.33 4.98
CA TRP A 55 -9.28 5.47 6.16
C TRP A 55 -10.62 5.65 6.89
N ARG A 56 -11.09 6.90 7.04
CA ARG A 56 -12.40 7.17 7.65
C ARG A 56 -13.53 6.49 6.87
N ALA A 57 -13.55 6.63 5.54
CA ALA A 57 -14.56 6.01 4.69
C ALA A 57 -14.49 4.47 4.73
N ARG A 58 -13.28 3.91 4.73
CA ARG A 58 -13.06 2.46 4.82
C ARG A 58 -13.58 1.87 6.13
N HIS A 59 -13.30 2.53 7.27
CA HIS A 59 -13.81 2.09 8.57
C HIS A 59 -15.34 2.21 8.64
N ALA A 60 -15.90 3.35 8.19
CA ALA A 60 -17.34 3.53 8.15
C ALA A 60 -18.04 2.45 7.28
N ALA A 61 -17.44 2.07 6.15
CA ALA A 61 -17.96 1.00 5.30
C ALA A 61 -17.90 -0.38 6.00
N ALA A 62 -16.85 -0.66 6.76
CA ALA A 62 -16.71 -1.88 7.54
C ALA A 62 -17.71 -1.96 8.70
N ASP A 63 -17.98 -0.82 9.35
CA ASP A 63 -18.95 -0.71 10.43
C ASP A 63 -20.40 -0.80 9.92
N ALA A 64 -20.69 -0.22 8.75
CA ALA A 64 -22.01 -0.26 8.13
C ALA A 64 -22.33 -1.63 7.52
N ARG A 65 -21.31 -2.39 7.11
CA ARG A 65 -21.43 -3.74 6.56
C ARG A 65 -20.52 -4.69 7.33
N PRO A 66 -20.81 -4.94 8.62
CA PRO A 66 -20.14 -6.01 9.32
C PRO A 66 -20.50 -7.27 8.54
N GLY A 67 -19.50 -8.02 8.04
CA GLY A 67 -19.75 -9.25 7.28
C GLY A 67 -20.56 -10.28 8.08
N ALA A 68 -20.63 -11.53 7.62
CA ALA A 68 -21.26 -12.60 8.39
C ALA A 68 -20.61 -12.69 9.78
N ARG A 69 -21.24 -12.07 10.77
CA ARG A 69 -20.86 -12.22 12.17
C ARG A 69 -21.44 -13.56 12.58
N CYS A 70 -20.64 -14.35 13.27
CA CYS A 70 -20.99 -15.70 13.71
C CYS A 70 -22.09 -15.73 14.81
N CYS A 71 -22.91 -14.68 14.89
CA CYS A 71 -24.11 -14.66 15.73
C CYS A 71 -25.32 -15.16 14.92
#